data_AF-A0A8D0HFW3-F1
#
_entry.id   AF-A0A8D0HFW3-F1
#
_cell.length_a   1.000
_cell.length_b   1.000
_cell.length_c   1.000
_cell.angle_alpha   90.00
_cell.angle_beta   90.00
_cell.angle_gamma   90.00
#
_symmetry.space_group_name_H-M   'P 1'
#
loop_
_entity.id
_entity.type
_entity.pdbx_description
1 polymer ?
#
loop_
_entity_poly.entity_id
_entity_poly.type
_entity_poly.pdbx_seq_one_letter_code
_entity_poly.pdbx_strand_id
1 'polypeptide(L)'
;MPFFHRFVGRITVSQQIEEIVRPLGPESLLLRGARLKNTREIFGVAVYTGMETKMALNYKSKSQKRSAVEKSMNSFLIIYLIILLFEAILSTILKYAWQAEEKWDEPSYNQKTDHERNSSKILRFISDFLAFLVLYNFIIPISLYVTVEMQKFLGSFFIGSDLDLYHEETNQRAQVNTSDLNEELGQVEYVFTDKTGTLTENEMQFRECSINGIKYQEINGKLVPEGLTDDSPDGMRHCLVCFEFFPPLNEEEDLFLKAVCLCHTVQISNDQTDGLTDGPFHANGIASQLEYYASSPDEKALLEAASSQASWEYAHTGLLDQSKRNYTFKYCPKSLLPFLNMLFYYQSVKVVFRYVFRLSQIVRIVLIFRLQDKVQETIEALRLAGIKVWVLTGDKHETAVSVSLSCGHFHRTMNILELVQHKSDNTCAEQLRQLARRINDDHVIQHGLVVDGKSLSLALREHEKLFMEVCRNCSAVLCCRMAPLQKAKVSRDKPVKIRTCCLRERKPYLVGILFWQV
;
A
#
# COMPACT_ATOMS: atom_id res chain seq x y z
N MET A 1 8.35 -21.37 7.95
CA MET A 1 7.55 -20.38 7.20
C MET A 1 8.09 -20.28 5.78
N PRO A 2 7.25 -20.30 4.73
CA PRO A 2 7.72 -20.33 3.35
C PRO A 2 8.29 -18.96 2.95
N PHE A 3 9.61 -18.89 2.80
CA PHE A 3 10.28 -17.71 2.28
C PHE A 3 10.02 -17.60 0.76
N PHE A 4 9.52 -16.44 0.30
CA PHE A 4 9.29 -16.20 -1.13
C PHE A 4 10.56 -16.45 -1.96
N HIS A 5 11.71 -15.99 -1.46
CA HIS A 5 13.01 -16.03 -2.15
C HIS A 5 13.80 -17.33 -1.99
N ARG A 6 13.26 -18.35 -1.29
CA ARG A 6 13.97 -19.63 -1.11
C ARG A 6 13.24 -20.74 -1.84
N PHE A 7 13.84 -21.27 -2.89
CA PHE A 7 13.40 -22.49 -3.55
C PHE A 7 14.64 -23.34 -3.82
N VAL A 8 14.53 -24.63 -3.52
CA VAL A 8 15.59 -25.60 -3.77
C VAL A 8 14.90 -26.80 -4.41
N GLY A 9 15.15 -26.97 -5.70
CA GLY A 9 14.65 -28.09 -6.48
C GLY A 9 15.78 -28.74 -7.27
N ARG A 10 15.44 -29.86 -7.91
CA ARG A 10 16.29 -30.52 -8.90
C ARG A 10 15.42 -30.97 -10.07
N ILE A 11 15.93 -30.88 -11.28
CA ILE A 11 15.34 -31.49 -12.47
C ILE A 11 16.30 -32.56 -12.97
N THR A 12 15.75 -33.73 -13.30
CA THR A 12 16.49 -34.83 -13.93
C THR A 12 15.88 -35.02 -15.31
N VAL A 13 16.68 -34.84 -16.36
CA VAL A 13 16.27 -35.03 -17.74
C VAL A 13 17.00 -36.26 -18.27
N SER A 14 16.26 -37.29 -18.69
CA SER A 14 16.83 -38.47 -19.34
C SER A 14 16.92 -38.25 -20.85
N GLN A 15 18.13 -38.29 -21.40
CA GLN A 15 18.36 -38.31 -22.85
C GLN A 15 19.14 -39.56 -23.23
N GLN A 16 18.48 -40.48 -23.94
CA GLN A 16 19.07 -41.58 -24.72
C GLN A 16 20.20 -42.42 -24.06
N ILE A 17 20.32 -42.45 -22.72
CA ILE A 17 21.15 -43.29 -21.80
C ILE A 17 21.84 -42.45 -20.69
N GLU A 18 21.93 -41.13 -20.80
CA GLU A 18 22.49 -40.26 -19.74
C GLU A 18 21.40 -39.49 -18.96
N GLU A 19 21.54 -39.46 -17.63
CA GLU A 19 20.72 -38.62 -16.74
C GLU A 19 21.42 -37.28 -16.46
N ILE A 20 20.86 -36.20 -16.98
CA ILE A 20 21.35 -34.84 -16.70
C ILE A 20 20.58 -34.29 -15.51
N VAL A 21 21.28 -34.10 -14.39
CA VAL A 21 20.73 -33.48 -13.17
C VAL A 21 21.09 -32.00 -13.15
N ARG A 22 20.10 -31.12 -13.04
CA ARG A 22 20.31 -29.68 -12.83
C ARG A 22 19.63 -29.17 -11.56
N PRO A 23 20.30 -28.34 -10.74
CA PRO A 23 19.65 -27.69 -9.61
C PRO A 23 18.68 -26.62 -10.10
N LEU A 24 17.58 -26.44 -9.38
CA LEU A 24 16.62 -25.37 -9.60
C LEU A 24 16.64 -24.44 -8.39
N GLY A 25 16.96 -23.18 -8.62
CA GLY A 25 16.87 -22.12 -7.63
C GLY A 25 15.59 -21.28 -7.77
N PRO A 26 15.43 -20.23 -6.93
CA PRO A 26 14.28 -19.34 -6.96
C PRO A 26 14.06 -18.64 -8.31
N GLU A 27 15.10 -18.45 -9.10
CA GLU A 27 15.06 -17.91 -10.46
C GLU A 27 14.26 -18.78 -11.45
N SER A 28 14.15 -20.08 -11.19
CA SER A 28 13.40 -21.03 -12.02
C SER A 28 11.94 -21.20 -11.58
N LEU A 29 11.50 -20.51 -10.51
CA LEU A 29 10.17 -20.66 -9.94
C LEU A 29 9.28 -19.43 -10.25
N LEU A 30 8.21 -19.65 -11.00
CA LEU A 30 7.16 -18.64 -11.18
C LEU A 30 6.10 -18.79 -10.08
N LEU A 31 5.87 -17.70 -9.34
CA LEU A 31 4.92 -17.69 -8.23
C LEU A 31 3.48 -17.50 -8.74
N ARG A 32 2.53 -18.20 -8.12
CA ARG A 32 1.10 -17.95 -8.31
C ARG A 32 0.79 -16.48 -7.97
N GLY A 33 0.18 -15.76 -8.91
CA GLY A 33 -0.13 -14.32 -8.80
C GLY A 33 0.89 -13.39 -9.46
N ALA A 34 2.06 -13.89 -9.89
CA ALA A 34 2.95 -13.14 -10.77
C ALA A 34 2.30 -12.97 -12.15
N ARG A 35 2.49 -11.81 -12.77
CA ARG A 35 2.05 -11.53 -14.14
C ARG A 35 3.26 -11.64 -15.06
N LEU A 36 3.15 -12.45 -16.10
CA LEU A 36 4.15 -12.49 -17.17
C LEU A 36 4.08 -11.15 -17.93
N LYS A 37 5.24 -10.53 -18.15
CA LYS A 37 5.39 -9.32 -18.95
C LYS A 37 6.52 -9.53 -19.96
N ASN A 38 6.44 -8.86 -21.10
CA ASN A 38 7.50 -8.82 -22.12
C ASN A 38 7.89 -10.20 -22.70
N THR A 39 6.97 -11.16 -22.70
CA THR A 39 7.17 -12.49 -23.30
C THR A 39 5.82 -13.00 -23.80
N ARG A 40 5.75 -13.48 -25.05
CA ARG A 40 4.50 -13.93 -25.68
C ARG A 40 3.91 -15.17 -24.99
N GLU A 41 4.74 -16.18 -24.77
CA GLU A 41 4.33 -17.43 -24.12
C GLU A 41 5.52 -18.09 -23.42
N ILE A 42 5.21 -18.95 -22.45
CA ILE A 42 6.20 -19.76 -21.74
C ILE A 42 5.65 -21.18 -21.55
N PHE A 43 6.55 -22.16 -21.52
CA PHE A 43 6.24 -23.53 -21.12
C PHE A 43 6.79 -23.78 -19.73
N GLY A 44 5.93 -24.22 -18.82
CA GLY A 44 6.29 -24.47 -17.42
C GLY A 44 5.59 -25.69 -16.87
N VAL A 45 6.17 -26.29 -15.84
CA VAL A 45 5.61 -27.43 -15.12
C VAL A 45 5.09 -26.96 -13.76
N ALA A 46 3.84 -27.29 -13.44
CA ALA A 46 3.25 -26.94 -12.15
C ALA A 46 3.87 -27.81 -11.03
N VAL A 47 4.68 -27.19 -10.17
CA VAL A 47 5.32 -27.86 -9.01
C VAL A 47 4.43 -27.80 -7.76
N TYR A 48 3.77 -26.66 -7.52
CA TYR A 48 2.85 -26.47 -6.39
C TYR A 48 1.47 -26.12 -6.91
N THR A 49 0.42 -26.73 -6.35
CA THR A 49 -0.97 -26.46 -6.74
C THR A 49 -1.84 -26.08 -5.55
N GLY A 50 -2.96 -25.40 -5.81
CA GLY A 50 -3.96 -25.08 -4.77
C GLY A 50 -3.39 -24.32 -3.55
N MET A 51 -3.62 -24.88 -2.37
CA MET A 51 -3.23 -24.31 -1.07
C MET A 51 -1.74 -24.50 -0.74
N GLU A 52 -1.03 -25.34 -1.49
CA GLU A 52 0.41 -25.60 -1.30
C GLU A 52 1.28 -24.53 -1.97
N THR A 53 0.69 -23.71 -2.84
CA THR A 53 1.41 -22.59 -3.45
C THR A 53 1.92 -21.63 -2.38
N LYS A 54 3.16 -21.13 -2.55
CA LYS A 54 3.76 -20.19 -1.58
C LYS A 54 2.89 -18.97 -1.29
N MET A 55 2.12 -18.48 -2.27
CA MET A 55 1.18 -17.38 -2.05
C MET A 55 0.01 -17.80 -1.15
N ALA A 56 -0.56 -18.99 -1.37
CA ALA A 56 -1.66 -19.51 -0.56
C ALA A 56 -1.22 -19.87 0.87
N LEU A 57 0.00 -20.39 1.05
CA LEU A 57 0.54 -20.66 2.39
C LEU A 57 0.78 -19.39 3.23
N ASN A 58 0.90 -18.23 2.58
CA ASN A 58 0.95 -16.93 3.26
C ASN A 58 -0.46 -16.35 3.50
N TYR A 59 -1.51 -16.98 2.99
CA TYR A 59 -2.91 -16.63 3.20
C TYR A 59 -3.45 -17.43 4.40
N LYS A 60 -3.64 -16.77 5.54
CA LYS A 60 -4.32 -17.40 6.70
C LYS A 60 -5.84 -17.33 6.46
N SER A 61 -6.56 -18.40 6.77
CA SER A 61 -8.02 -18.47 6.64
C SER A 61 -8.69 -17.24 7.24
N LYS A 62 -9.70 -16.72 6.52
CA LYS A 62 -10.46 -15.55 6.96
C LYS A 62 -11.09 -15.84 8.32
N SER A 63 -10.68 -15.09 9.35
CA SER A 63 -11.45 -15.03 10.59
C SER A 63 -12.73 -14.26 10.31
N GLN A 64 -13.85 -14.69 10.89
CA GLN A 64 -15.03 -13.84 10.96
C GLN A 64 -14.67 -12.59 11.76
N LYS A 65 -14.97 -11.42 11.20
CA LYS A 65 -14.81 -10.13 11.86
C LYS A 65 -16.16 -9.80 12.47
N ARG A 66 -16.17 -9.44 13.75
CA ARG A 66 -17.38 -9.01 14.46
C ARG A 66 -17.27 -7.54 14.76
N SER A 67 -18.35 -6.80 14.52
CA SER A 67 -18.41 -5.37 14.79
C SER A 67 -18.40 -5.09 16.29
N ALA A 68 -17.87 -3.94 16.68
CA ALA A 68 -17.94 -3.47 18.05
C ALA A 68 -19.38 -3.21 18.50
N VAL A 69 -20.27 -2.83 17.56
CA VAL A 69 -21.69 -2.65 17.84
C VAL A 69 -22.33 -3.97 18.23
N GLU A 70 -21.99 -5.08 17.55
CA GLU A 70 -22.47 -6.41 17.94
C GLU A 70 -22.03 -6.78 19.37
N LYS A 71 -20.77 -6.48 19.71
CA LYS A 71 -20.25 -6.73 21.05
C LYS A 71 -20.97 -5.89 22.11
N SER A 72 -21.20 -4.60 21.83
CA SER A 72 -21.93 -3.70 22.74
C SER A 72 -23.39 -4.11 22.89
N MET A 73 -24.04 -4.52 21.80
CA MET A 73 -25.41 -5.03 21.81
C MET A 73 -25.54 -6.26 22.70
N ASN A 74 -24.60 -7.22 22.60
CA ASN A 74 -24.60 -8.38 23.49
C ASN A 74 -24.42 -7.99 24.96
N SER A 75 -23.62 -6.96 25.26
CA SER A 75 -23.50 -6.41 26.62
C SER A 75 -24.82 -5.78 27.08
N PHE A 76 -25.52 -5.01 26.24
CA PHE A 76 -26.83 -4.46 26.59
C PHE A 76 -27.90 -5.54 26.79
N LEU A 77 -27.90 -6.59 25.98
CA LEU A 77 -28.81 -7.73 26.16
C LEU A 77 -28.64 -8.39 27.53
N ILE A 78 -27.40 -8.54 28.01
CA ILE A 78 -27.13 -9.06 29.36
C ILE A 78 -27.67 -8.10 30.43
N ILE A 79 -27.48 -6.79 30.26
CA ILE A 79 -28.01 -5.79 31.19
C ILE A 79 -29.55 -5.84 31.22
N TYR A 80 -30.22 -5.89 30.06
CA TYR A 80 -31.67 -6.00 29.99
C TYR A 80 -32.20 -7.29 30.58
N LEU A 81 -31.49 -8.42 30.41
CA LEU A 81 -31.84 -9.67 31.06
C LEU A 81 -31.77 -9.56 32.60
N ILE A 82 -30.77 -8.88 33.14
CA ILE A 82 -30.64 -8.64 34.58
C ILE A 82 -31.79 -7.76 35.07
N ILE A 83 -32.12 -6.68 34.36
CA ILE A 83 -33.25 -5.79 34.70
C ILE A 83 -34.57 -6.56 34.65
N LEU A 84 -34.79 -7.36 33.61
CA LEU A 84 -35.99 -8.20 33.44
C LEU A 84 -36.17 -9.15 34.63
N LEU A 85 -35.10 -9.85 35.03
CA LEU A 85 -35.14 -10.76 36.19
C LEU A 85 -35.39 -9.99 37.49
N PHE A 86 -34.77 -8.82 37.66
CA PHE A 86 -34.96 -7.98 38.83
C PHE A 86 -36.41 -7.49 38.96
N GLU A 87 -37.00 -6.96 37.88
CA GLU A 87 -38.39 -6.49 37.89
C GLU A 87 -39.40 -7.63 38.10
N ALA A 88 -39.15 -8.81 37.51
CA ALA A 88 -39.99 -9.99 37.71
C ALA A 88 -39.93 -10.52 39.15
N ILE A 89 -38.74 -10.53 39.76
CA ILE A 89 -38.56 -10.90 41.18
C ILE A 89 -39.24 -9.87 42.09
N LEU A 90 -38.99 -8.58 41.87
CA LEU A 90 -39.56 -7.49 42.65
C LEU A 90 -41.09 -7.49 42.58
N SER A 91 -41.66 -7.65 41.38
CA SER A 91 -43.11 -7.72 41.17
C SER A 91 -43.72 -8.94 41.87
N THR A 92 -43.06 -10.09 41.81
CA THR A 92 -43.49 -11.30 42.54
C THR A 92 -43.48 -11.05 44.05
N ILE A 93 -42.41 -10.48 44.61
CA ILE A 93 -42.32 -10.17 46.05
C ILE A 93 -43.42 -9.19 46.46
N LEU A 94 -43.62 -8.11 45.71
CA LEU A 94 -44.66 -7.12 45.99
C LEU A 94 -46.06 -7.72 45.90
N LYS A 95 -46.32 -8.62 44.95
CA LYS A 95 -47.59 -9.37 44.86
C LYS A 95 -47.85 -10.15 46.15
N TYR A 96 -46.89 -10.95 46.61
CA TYR A 96 -47.06 -11.76 47.81
C TYR A 96 -47.11 -10.91 49.09
N ALA A 97 -46.40 -9.79 49.14
CA ALA A 97 -46.51 -8.84 50.24
C ALA A 97 -47.91 -8.18 50.30
N TRP A 98 -48.48 -7.84 49.13
CA TRP A 98 -49.83 -7.30 49.03
C TRP A 98 -50.91 -8.34 49.39
N GLN A 99 -50.73 -9.58 48.95
CA GLN A 99 -51.63 -10.71 49.25
C GLN A 99 -51.40 -11.33 50.65
N ALA A 100 -50.54 -10.74 51.48
CA ALA A 100 -50.33 -11.22 52.85
C ALA A 100 -51.58 -11.06 53.73
N GLU A 101 -52.44 -10.07 53.43
CA GLU A 101 -53.75 -9.94 54.08
C GLU A 101 -54.84 -10.70 53.29
N GLU A 102 -55.62 -11.51 53.99
CA GLU A 102 -56.66 -12.38 53.42
C GLU A 102 -57.72 -11.61 52.60
N LYS A 103 -58.01 -10.36 52.99
CA LYS A 103 -58.92 -9.46 52.28
C LYS A 103 -58.46 -9.13 50.85
N TRP A 104 -57.15 -9.05 50.61
CA TRP A 104 -56.57 -8.71 49.31
C TRP A 104 -56.23 -9.94 48.46
N ASP A 105 -56.13 -11.12 49.07
CA ASP A 105 -55.87 -12.37 48.37
C ASP A 105 -57.12 -12.95 47.70
N GLU A 106 -58.29 -12.88 48.36
CA GLU A 106 -59.57 -13.31 47.80
C GLU A 106 -60.71 -12.34 48.16
N PRO A 107 -60.83 -11.19 47.45
CA PRO A 107 -61.92 -10.24 47.65
C PRO A 107 -63.28 -10.86 47.32
N SER A 108 -64.35 -10.39 47.96
CA SER A 108 -65.71 -10.94 47.81
C SER A 108 -66.26 -10.95 46.37
N TYR A 109 -65.74 -10.10 45.49
CA TYR A 109 -66.16 -9.98 44.10
C TYR A 109 -65.29 -10.76 43.09
N ASN A 110 -64.16 -11.38 43.51
CA ASN A 110 -63.26 -12.12 42.63
C ASN A 110 -62.71 -13.38 43.33
N GLN A 111 -63.55 -14.42 43.41
CA GLN A 111 -63.21 -15.69 44.05
C GLN A 111 -62.29 -16.53 43.17
N LYS A 112 -61.36 -17.27 43.81
CA LYS A 112 -60.42 -18.17 43.12
C LYS A 112 -61.13 -19.42 42.60
N THR A 113 -60.65 -19.98 41.50
CA THR A 113 -61.20 -21.24 40.98
C THR A 113 -60.77 -22.43 41.84
N ASP A 114 -61.48 -23.57 41.77
CA ASP A 114 -61.12 -24.77 42.54
C ASP A 114 -59.73 -25.31 42.16
N HIS A 115 -59.37 -25.23 40.88
CA HIS A 115 -58.01 -25.54 40.40
C HIS A 115 -56.98 -24.55 40.99
N GLU A 116 -57.36 -23.26 41.00
CA GLU A 116 -56.80 -22.16 41.80
C GLU A 116 -56.37 -22.64 43.18
N ARG A 117 -57.36 -23.01 44.00
CA ARG A 117 -57.25 -23.37 45.41
C ARG A 117 -56.48 -24.67 45.66
N ASN A 118 -56.54 -25.63 44.75
CA ASN A 118 -55.87 -26.93 44.88
C ASN A 118 -54.40 -26.93 44.40
N SER A 119 -53.96 -25.88 43.68
CA SER A 119 -52.57 -25.76 43.23
C SER A 119 -51.61 -25.50 44.40
N SER A 120 -50.43 -26.12 44.38
CA SER A 120 -49.44 -25.96 45.45
C SER A 120 -48.86 -24.54 45.49
N LYS A 121 -48.51 -24.04 46.68
CA LYS A 121 -47.97 -22.67 46.85
C LYS A 121 -46.71 -22.44 46.01
N ILE A 122 -45.85 -23.46 45.87
CA ILE A 122 -44.62 -23.37 45.08
C ILE A 122 -44.91 -23.26 43.56
N LEU A 123 -45.92 -23.99 43.06
CA LEU A 123 -46.29 -23.94 41.65
C LEU A 123 -46.95 -22.61 41.30
N ARG A 124 -47.76 -22.04 42.20
CA ARG A 124 -48.31 -20.69 42.03
C ARG A 124 -47.22 -19.63 41.98
N PHE A 125 -46.23 -19.69 42.89
CA PHE A 125 -45.08 -18.79 42.88
C PHE A 125 -44.32 -18.84 41.56
N ILE A 126 -44.01 -20.04 41.05
CA ILE A 126 -43.31 -20.20 39.77
C ILE A 126 -44.18 -19.70 38.61
N SER A 127 -45.47 -20.02 38.60
CA SER A 127 -46.41 -19.56 37.56
C SER A 127 -46.52 -18.04 37.54
N ASP A 128 -46.60 -17.40 38.70
CA ASP A 128 -46.69 -15.94 38.82
C ASP A 128 -45.39 -15.25 38.38
N PHE A 129 -44.24 -15.80 38.77
CA PHE A 129 -42.94 -15.31 38.34
C PHE A 129 -42.79 -15.42 36.81
N LEU A 130 -43.17 -16.56 36.22
CA LEU A 130 -43.16 -16.75 34.76
C LEU A 130 -44.16 -15.82 34.06
N ALA A 131 -45.32 -15.57 34.65
CA ALA A 131 -46.30 -14.62 34.12
C ALA A 131 -45.73 -13.20 34.07
N PHE A 132 -45.04 -12.74 35.12
CA PHE A 132 -44.35 -11.44 35.10
C PHE A 132 -43.18 -11.39 34.10
N LEU A 133 -42.44 -12.49 33.93
CA LEU A 133 -41.39 -12.58 32.91
C LEU A 133 -41.95 -12.42 31.48
N VAL A 134 -43.08 -13.07 31.19
CA VAL A 134 -43.78 -12.92 29.90
C VAL A 134 -44.34 -11.51 29.75
N LEU A 135 -44.92 -10.94 30.80
CA LEU A 135 -45.47 -9.59 30.78
C LEU A 135 -44.39 -8.55 30.44
N TYR A 136 -43.19 -8.67 31.00
CA TYR A 136 -42.08 -7.73 30.79
C TYR A 136 -41.15 -8.10 29.62
N ASN A 137 -41.51 -9.09 28.79
CA ASN A 137 -40.68 -9.52 27.64
C ASN A 137 -40.39 -8.36 26.66
N PHE A 138 -41.26 -7.34 26.59
CA PHE A 138 -41.05 -6.15 25.75
C PHE A 138 -39.79 -5.33 26.11
N ILE A 139 -39.19 -5.53 27.29
CA ILE A 139 -37.93 -4.89 27.69
C ILE A 139 -36.79 -5.30 26.76
N ILE A 140 -36.81 -6.53 26.23
CA ILE A 140 -35.83 -6.99 25.25
C ILE A 140 -36.40 -6.75 23.85
N PRO A 141 -35.94 -5.72 23.12
CA PRO A 141 -36.45 -5.43 21.78
C PRO A 141 -36.02 -6.53 20.80
N ILE A 142 -36.95 -7.43 20.47
CA ILE A 142 -36.71 -8.55 19.53
C ILE A 142 -36.25 -8.04 18.15
N SER A 143 -36.74 -6.87 17.73
CA SER A 143 -36.42 -6.26 16.44
C SER A 143 -35.07 -5.54 16.39
N LEU A 144 -34.35 -5.40 17.52
CA LEU A 144 -33.08 -4.65 17.56
C LEU A 144 -32.05 -5.24 16.59
N TYR A 145 -31.86 -6.56 16.62
CA TYR A 145 -30.88 -7.24 15.77
C TYR A 145 -31.20 -7.03 14.29
N VAL A 146 -32.45 -7.29 13.90
CA VAL A 146 -32.89 -7.18 12.51
C VAL A 146 -32.80 -5.74 12.00
N THR A 147 -33.15 -4.76 12.84
CA THR A 147 -33.11 -3.34 12.46
C THR A 147 -31.67 -2.87 12.22
N VAL A 148 -30.73 -3.27 13.09
CA VAL A 148 -29.30 -2.94 12.93
C VAL A 148 -28.71 -3.62 11.70
N GLU A 149 -29.00 -4.89 11.48
CA GLU A 149 -28.52 -5.61 10.28
C GLU A 149 -29.09 -5.01 8.98
N MET A 150 -30.38 -4.64 8.98
CA MET A 150 -31.00 -3.98 7.83
C MET A 150 -30.36 -2.60 7.57
N GLN A 151 -30.06 -1.83 8.62
CA GLN A 151 -29.37 -0.55 8.50
C GLN A 151 -27.96 -0.71 7.92
N LYS A 152 -27.18 -1.70 8.36
CA LYS A 152 -25.85 -2.00 7.81
C LYS A 152 -25.92 -2.38 6.33
N PHE A 153 -26.87 -3.24 5.97
CA PHE A 153 -27.09 -3.65 4.59
C PHE A 153 -27.43 -2.45 3.70
N LEU A 154 -28.37 -1.60 4.11
CA LEU A 154 -28.71 -0.38 3.37
C LEU A 154 -27.54 0.61 3.29
N GLY A 155 -26.76 0.75 4.37
CA GLY A 155 -25.55 1.57 4.39
C GLY A 155 -24.51 1.14 3.35
N SER A 156 -24.38 -0.17 3.09
CA SER A 156 -23.47 -0.68 2.07
C SER A 156 -23.86 -0.26 0.65
N PHE A 157 -25.16 -0.12 0.39
CA PHE A 157 -25.68 0.33 -0.90
C PHE A 157 -25.38 1.80 -1.14
N PHE A 158 -25.43 2.65 -0.10
CA PHE A 158 -25.08 4.07 -0.22
C PHE A 158 -23.61 4.25 -0.58
N ILE A 159 -22.69 3.53 0.07
CA ILE A 159 -21.25 3.57 -0.27
C ILE A 159 -21.02 3.12 -1.72
N GLY A 160 -21.69 2.05 -2.17
CA GLY A 160 -21.53 1.54 -3.53
C GLY A 160 -22.17 2.40 -4.63
N SER A 161 -23.10 3.26 -4.27
CA SER A 161 -23.81 4.18 -5.19
C SER A 161 -23.23 5.58 -5.20
N ASP A 162 -22.21 5.84 -4.39
CA ASP A 162 -21.55 7.15 -4.30
C ASP A 162 -20.72 7.42 -5.57
N LEU A 163 -20.98 8.57 -6.19
CA LEU A 163 -20.28 9.00 -7.40
C LEU A 163 -18.90 9.58 -7.09
N ASP A 164 -18.66 10.10 -5.89
CA ASP A 164 -17.35 10.60 -5.49
C ASP A 164 -16.34 9.46 -5.28
N LEU A 165 -16.84 8.24 -5.08
CA LEU A 165 -16.06 7.00 -4.98
C LEU A 165 -16.01 6.20 -6.29
N TYR A 166 -16.44 6.79 -7.40
CA TYR A 166 -16.35 6.20 -8.73
C TYR A 166 -15.03 6.58 -9.41
N HIS A 167 -14.31 5.59 -9.92
CA HIS A 167 -13.07 5.78 -10.64
C HIS A 167 -13.33 5.73 -12.16
N GLU A 168 -13.14 6.86 -12.83
CA GLU A 168 -13.50 7.05 -14.24
C GLU A 168 -12.62 6.22 -15.19
N GLU A 169 -11.30 6.23 -15.03
CA GLU A 169 -10.36 5.56 -15.94
C GLU A 169 -10.56 4.03 -16.02
N THR A 170 -10.97 3.43 -14.90
CA THR A 170 -11.24 1.98 -14.82
C THR A 170 -12.72 1.64 -14.92
N ASN A 171 -13.59 2.65 -15.00
CA ASN A 171 -15.04 2.53 -14.99
C ASN A 171 -15.53 1.61 -13.84
N GLN A 172 -15.08 1.88 -12.62
CA GLN A 172 -15.36 1.05 -11.45
C GLN A 172 -15.89 1.88 -10.28
N ARG A 173 -16.96 1.38 -9.65
CA ARG A 173 -17.54 1.94 -8.42
C ARG A 173 -16.92 1.31 -7.19
N ALA A 174 -17.02 1.98 -6.04
CA ALA A 174 -16.70 1.37 -4.76
C ALA A 174 -17.52 0.09 -4.53
N GLN A 175 -16.83 -0.99 -4.20
CA GLN A 175 -17.47 -2.28 -3.93
C GLN A 175 -17.33 -2.64 -2.45
N VAL A 176 -18.47 -2.66 -1.75
CA VAL A 176 -18.54 -3.12 -0.36
C VAL A 176 -18.62 -4.65 -0.34
N ASN A 177 -17.59 -5.29 0.20
CA ASN A 177 -17.52 -6.75 0.30
C ASN A 177 -18.12 -7.31 1.61
N THR A 178 -18.34 -6.44 2.60
CA THR A 178 -18.84 -6.82 3.93
C THR A 178 -19.62 -5.64 4.51
N SER A 179 -20.92 -5.81 4.73
CA SER A 179 -21.82 -4.81 5.30
C SER A 179 -21.58 -4.57 6.79
N ASP A 180 -21.05 -5.57 7.50
CA ASP A 180 -20.97 -5.58 8.97
C ASP A 180 -19.93 -4.62 9.54
N LEU A 181 -19.14 -3.96 8.68
CA LEU A 181 -17.99 -3.14 9.07
C LEU A 181 -18.17 -1.68 8.65
N ASN A 182 -19.35 -1.30 8.18
CA ASN A 182 -19.60 0.06 7.68
C ASN A 182 -19.39 1.10 8.78
N GLU A 183 -19.85 0.81 9.99
CA GLU A 183 -19.68 1.68 11.17
C GLU A 183 -18.26 1.69 11.73
N GLU A 184 -17.44 0.68 11.39
CA GLU A 184 -16.05 0.59 11.84
C GLU A 184 -15.17 1.63 11.13
N LEU A 185 -15.56 2.07 9.92
CA LEU A 185 -14.89 3.14 9.17
C LEU A 185 -14.80 4.44 9.98
N GLY A 186 -15.86 4.78 10.73
CA GLY A 186 -15.91 6.00 11.55
C GLY A 186 -15.07 5.94 12.83
N GLN A 187 -14.45 4.80 13.14
CA GLN A 187 -13.72 4.58 14.39
C GLN A 187 -12.24 4.23 14.15
N VAL A 188 -11.75 4.42 12.93
CA VAL A 188 -10.36 4.16 12.57
C VAL A 188 -9.44 5.19 13.21
N GLU A 189 -8.45 4.73 13.96
CA GLU A 189 -7.40 5.61 14.53
C GLU A 189 -6.07 5.47 13.79
N TYR A 190 -5.81 4.31 13.19
CA TYR A 190 -4.55 4.03 12.48
C TYR A 190 -4.83 3.51 11.07
N VAL A 191 -4.13 4.05 10.09
CA VAL A 191 -4.16 3.59 8.71
C VAL A 191 -2.79 3.01 8.35
N PHE A 192 -2.71 1.71 8.09
CA PHE A 192 -1.54 1.11 7.47
C PHE A 192 -1.72 1.15 5.95
N THR A 193 -0.81 1.80 5.25
CA THR A 193 -0.85 1.88 3.78
C THR A 193 0.41 1.25 3.18
N ASP A 194 0.26 0.58 2.04
CA ASP A 194 1.42 0.16 1.24
C ASP A 194 1.91 1.35 0.40
N LYS A 195 3.21 1.38 0.08
CA LYS A 195 3.75 2.44 -0.78
C LYS A 195 3.34 2.20 -2.24
N THR A 196 3.78 1.06 -2.78
CA THR A 196 3.62 0.73 -4.19
C THR A 196 2.17 0.40 -4.51
N GLY A 197 1.60 1.08 -5.50
CA GLY A 197 0.24 0.84 -5.98
C GLY A 197 -0.87 1.47 -5.14
N THR A 198 -0.54 2.12 -4.03
CA THR A 198 -1.51 2.84 -3.17
C THR A 198 -1.12 4.31 -3.02
N LEU A 199 0.11 4.60 -2.60
CA LEU A 199 0.60 5.98 -2.55
C LEU A 199 1.20 6.41 -3.89
N THR A 200 1.94 5.50 -4.51
CA THR A 200 2.59 5.75 -5.80
C THR A 200 1.85 5.03 -6.91
N GLU A 201 1.73 5.69 -8.04
CA GLU A 201 1.50 5.02 -9.30
C GLU A 201 2.71 4.12 -9.61
N ASN A 202 2.51 3.12 -10.48
CA ASN A 202 3.61 2.25 -10.93
C ASN A 202 4.40 2.91 -12.08
N GLU A 203 4.54 4.23 -12.02
CA GLU A 203 5.23 5.08 -12.99
C GLU A 203 6.33 5.88 -12.29
N MET A 204 7.49 5.98 -12.94
CA MET A 204 8.63 6.75 -12.47
C MET A 204 8.80 7.96 -13.38
N GLN A 205 9.13 9.11 -12.79
CA GLN A 205 9.42 10.33 -13.52
C GLN A 205 10.86 10.76 -13.26
N PHE A 206 11.52 11.21 -14.32
CA PHE A 206 12.79 11.89 -14.22
C PHE A 206 12.55 13.30 -13.67
N ARG A 207 13.33 13.72 -12.66
CA ARG A 207 13.14 15.03 -12.03
C ARG A 207 14.36 15.93 -12.10
N GLU A 208 15.53 15.39 -11.79
CA GLU A 208 16.77 16.17 -11.78
C GLU A 208 17.97 15.31 -12.20
N CYS A 209 18.96 15.92 -12.84
CA CYS A 209 20.30 15.35 -12.96
C CYS A 209 21.37 16.41 -12.70
N SER A 210 22.60 15.98 -12.44
CA SER A 210 23.76 16.85 -12.43
C SER A 210 24.76 16.38 -13.47
N ILE A 211 25.03 17.25 -14.43
CA ILE A 211 25.96 17.02 -15.54
C ILE A 211 27.09 18.04 -15.39
N ASN A 212 28.33 17.57 -15.24
CA ASN A 212 29.51 18.40 -15.02
C ASN A 212 29.36 19.46 -13.91
N GLY A 213 28.75 19.07 -12.79
CA GLY A 213 28.53 19.96 -11.64
C GLY A 213 27.38 20.97 -11.79
N ILE A 214 26.77 21.11 -12.97
CA ILE A 214 25.56 21.91 -13.18
C ILE A 214 24.36 21.03 -12.87
N LYS A 215 23.43 21.53 -12.04
CA LYS A 215 22.18 20.84 -11.72
C LYS A 215 21.14 21.20 -12.78
N TYR A 216 20.49 20.20 -13.35
CA TYR A 216 19.40 20.32 -14.31
C TYR A 216 18.13 19.78 -13.69
N GLN A 217 17.03 20.48 -13.88
CA GLN A 217 15.71 20.08 -13.44
C GLN A 217 14.80 19.89 -14.65
N GLU A 218 13.97 18.87 -14.61
CA GLU A 218 12.92 18.64 -15.59
C GLU A 218 11.71 19.54 -15.29
N ILE A 219 11.32 20.33 -16.29
CA ILE A 219 10.16 21.22 -16.26
C ILE A 219 9.44 21.08 -17.61
N ASN A 220 8.21 20.54 -17.60
CA ASN A 220 7.37 20.34 -18.79
C ASN A 220 8.04 19.54 -19.91
N GLY A 221 8.73 18.45 -19.57
CA GLY A 221 9.45 17.61 -20.52
C GLY A 221 10.70 18.27 -21.09
N LYS A 222 11.30 19.25 -20.39
CA LYS A 222 12.55 19.93 -20.77
C LYS A 222 13.53 20.01 -19.61
N LEU A 223 14.81 19.74 -19.87
CA LEU A 223 15.88 19.92 -18.89
C LEU A 223 16.31 21.39 -18.85
N VAL A 224 16.20 22.02 -17.69
CA VAL A 224 16.58 23.41 -17.45
C VAL A 224 17.68 23.46 -16.40
N PRO A 225 18.81 24.15 -16.63
CA PRO A 225 19.85 24.32 -15.63
C PRO A 225 19.37 25.21 -14.48
N GLU A 226 19.61 24.77 -13.24
CA GLU A 226 19.33 25.50 -12.00
C GLU A 226 20.46 26.51 -11.76
N GLY A 227 20.21 27.79 -12.09
CA GLY A 227 21.20 28.86 -11.88
C GLY A 227 21.17 30.06 -12.83
N LEU A 228 20.31 30.11 -13.86
CA LEU A 228 20.07 31.33 -14.65
C LEU A 228 18.92 32.15 -14.07
N THR A 229 19.04 32.58 -12.80
CA THR A 229 18.32 33.77 -12.34
C THR A 229 19.22 34.95 -12.59
N ASP A 230 18.92 35.68 -13.67
CA ASP A 230 19.56 36.95 -13.96
C ASP A 230 19.21 37.92 -12.82
N ASP A 231 20.20 38.29 -12.01
CA ASP A 231 20.09 39.36 -11.02
C ASP A 231 19.92 40.70 -11.76
N SER A 232 18.71 40.99 -12.25
CA SER A 232 18.35 42.32 -12.72
C SER A 232 17.04 42.80 -12.04
N PRO A 233 17.03 44.02 -11.48
CA PRO A 233 15.94 44.51 -10.65
C PRO A 233 14.89 45.24 -11.50
N ASP A 234 14.41 44.63 -12.58
CA ASP A 234 13.25 45.15 -13.29
C ASP A 234 12.26 44.02 -13.58
N GLY A 235 11.16 44.04 -12.84
CA GLY A 235 10.07 43.11 -12.96
C GLY A 235 9.39 43.21 -14.31
N MET A 236 9.81 42.38 -15.26
CA MET A 236 8.99 42.02 -16.41
C MET A 236 9.21 40.54 -16.75
N ARG A 237 8.17 39.74 -16.47
CA ARG A 237 8.11 38.32 -16.82
C ARG A 237 8.20 38.15 -18.33
N HIS A 238 9.39 37.86 -18.83
CA HIS A 238 9.58 37.29 -20.17
C HIS A 238 9.98 35.81 -20.03
N CYS A 239 9.07 35.00 -19.51
CA CYS A 239 9.04 33.56 -19.83
C CYS A 239 8.29 33.40 -21.16
N LEU A 240 8.83 34.04 -22.20
CA LEU A 240 8.50 33.86 -23.61
C LEU A 240 9.81 33.50 -24.28
N VAL A 241 10.35 32.33 -23.95
CA VAL A 241 11.46 31.75 -24.71
C VAL A 241 10.85 30.86 -25.77
N CYS A 242 10.92 31.37 -26.98
CA CYS A 242 10.47 30.85 -28.27
C CYS A 242 10.39 29.33 -28.38
N PHE A 243 9.24 28.87 -28.88
CA PHE A 243 8.92 27.49 -29.21
C PHE A 243 9.72 26.90 -30.40
N GLU A 244 10.69 27.61 -30.99
CA GLU A 244 11.25 27.20 -32.30
C GLU A 244 12.78 27.28 -32.49
N PHE A 245 13.59 27.63 -31.48
CA PHE A 245 15.05 27.61 -31.66
C PHE A 245 15.76 27.06 -30.41
N PHE A 246 16.19 25.81 -30.48
CA PHE A 246 17.07 25.20 -29.49
C PHE A 246 18.48 25.80 -29.63
N PRO A 247 19.08 26.39 -28.57
CA PRO A 247 20.52 26.57 -28.57
C PRO A 247 21.19 25.18 -28.69
N PRO A 248 22.31 25.05 -29.42
CA PRO A 248 23.00 23.77 -29.52
C PRO A 248 23.38 23.29 -28.11
N LEU A 249 22.95 22.07 -27.76
CA LEU A 249 23.38 21.40 -26.52
C LEU A 249 24.92 21.40 -26.47
N ASN A 250 25.48 21.61 -25.29
CA ASN A 250 26.93 21.48 -25.11
C ASN A 250 27.36 20.03 -25.43
N GLU A 251 28.60 19.83 -25.92
CA GLU A 251 29.11 18.48 -26.27
C GLU A 251 28.94 17.46 -25.14
N GLU A 252 29.01 17.91 -23.89
CA GLU A 252 28.86 17.05 -22.70
C GLU A 252 27.40 16.67 -22.40
N GLU A 253 26.44 17.57 -22.65
CA GLU A 253 25.01 17.32 -22.50
C GLU A 253 24.54 16.32 -23.56
N ASP A 254 25.01 16.49 -24.79
CA ASP A 254 24.78 15.57 -25.91
C ASP A 254 25.41 14.19 -25.64
N LEU A 255 26.63 14.14 -25.09
CA LEU A 255 27.28 12.89 -24.68
C LEU A 255 26.49 12.18 -23.57
N PHE A 256 25.98 12.92 -22.58
CA PHE A 256 25.14 12.38 -21.52
C PHE A 256 23.85 11.77 -22.05
N LEU A 257 23.11 12.51 -22.87
CA LEU A 257 21.86 12.03 -23.47
C LEU A 257 22.11 10.79 -24.35
N LYS A 258 23.18 10.78 -25.14
CA LYS A 258 23.62 9.61 -25.91
C LYS A 258 23.93 8.41 -25.02
N ALA A 259 24.61 8.62 -23.90
CA ALA A 259 24.91 7.54 -22.97
C ALA A 259 23.65 6.92 -22.35
N VAL A 260 22.67 7.74 -21.97
CA VAL A 260 21.37 7.28 -21.45
C VAL A 260 20.60 6.50 -22.52
N CYS A 261 20.55 7.00 -23.76
CA CYS A 261 19.90 6.33 -24.89
C CYS A 261 20.60 5.04 -25.36
N LEU A 262 21.88 4.84 -25.06
CA LEU A 262 22.62 3.63 -25.47
C LEU A 262 22.71 2.57 -24.37
N CYS A 263 22.65 2.99 -23.10
CA CYS A 263 22.90 2.12 -21.96
C CYS A 263 21.61 1.68 -21.25
N HIS A 264 20.68 1.09 -21.99
CA HIS A 264 19.43 0.59 -21.44
C HIS A 264 19.02 -0.77 -22.01
N THR A 265 18.07 -1.44 -21.36
CA THR A 265 17.45 -2.68 -21.85
C THR A 265 16.01 -2.49 -22.34
N VAL A 266 15.53 -1.25 -22.40
CA VAL A 266 14.20 -0.88 -22.88
C VAL A 266 13.98 -1.36 -24.32
N GLN A 267 12.84 -2.00 -24.54
CA GLN A 267 12.30 -2.39 -25.84
C GLN A 267 11.25 -1.37 -26.27
N ILE A 268 11.16 -1.08 -27.56
CA ILE A 268 10.18 -0.15 -28.12
C ILE A 268 9.25 -0.96 -29.01
N SER A 269 7.94 -0.84 -28.80
CA SER A 269 6.97 -1.34 -29.78
C SER A 269 6.46 -0.19 -30.62
N ASN A 270 6.57 -0.35 -31.93
CA ASN A 270 5.86 0.50 -32.87
C ASN A 270 4.47 -0.11 -33.02
N ASP A 271 3.48 0.46 -32.36
CA ASP A 271 2.10 0.09 -32.66
C ASP A 271 1.75 0.76 -33.99
N GLN A 272 1.91 0.01 -35.09
CA GLN A 272 1.26 0.36 -36.35
C GLN A 272 -0.22 0.08 -36.11
N THR A 273 -1.02 1.12 -35.92
CA THR A 273 -2.47 0.99 -36.00
C THR A 273 -2.80 0.39 -37.36
N ASP A 274 -3.25 -0.88 -37.37
CA ASP A 274 -3.68 -1.61 -38.57
C ASP A 274 -4.85 -0.86 -39.24
N GLY A 275 -4.49 0.03 -40.16
CA GLY A 275 -5.38 0.76 -41.05
C GLY A 275 -4.63 1.04 -42.34
N LEU A 276 -5.19 0.57 -43.47
CA LEU A 276 -4.57 0.60 -44.78
C LEU A 276 -4.06 1.99 -45.22
N THR A 277 -2.89 1.94 -45.88
CA THR A 277 -2.31 2.90 -46.85
C THR A 277 -1.69 4.22 -46.33
N ASP A 278 -0.50 4.47 -46.90
CA ASP A 278 0.32 5.69 -46.97
C ASP A 278 1.22 6.08 -45.79
N GLY A 279 2.53 5.90 -46.03
CA GLY A 279 3.63 6.83 -45.72
C GLY A 279 3.86 7.29 -44.26
N PRO A 280 5.11 7.50 -43.83
CA PRO A 280 5.41 7.96 -42.46
C PRO A 280 5.05 9.44 -42.19
N PHE A 281 4.16 10.05 -42.97
CA PHE A 281 3.73 11.44 -42.83
C PHE A 281 2.21 11.52 -42.78
N HIS A 282 1.64 11.41 -41.57
CA HIS A 282 0.30 11.95 -41.31
C HIS A 282 0.40 13.44 -41.01
N ALA A 283 -0.41 14.24 -41.72
CA ALA A 283 -0.41 15.70 -41.77
C ALA A 283 -0.94 16.43 -40.52
N ASN A 284 -0.90 15.82 -39.34
CA ASN A 284 -1.16 16.48 -38.06
C ASN A 284 0.03 16.16 -37.15
N GLY A 285 0.84 17.17 -36.80
CA GLY A 285 2.13 17.05 -36.11
C GLY A 285 2.11 16.49 -34.68
N ILE A 286 1.43 15.37 -34.46
CA ILE A 286 1.47 14.57 -33.25
C ILE A 286 2.27 13.31 -33.60
N ALA A 287 3.51 13.26 -33.12
CA ALA A 287 4.35 12.09 -33.20
C ALA A 287 3.59 10.82 -32.77
N SER A 288 3.72 9.74 -33.54
CA SER A 288 3.27 8.41 -33.11
C SER A 288 3.80 8.12 -31.72
N GLN A 289 2.92 7.90 -30.76
CA GLN A 289 3.28 7.69 -29.36
C GLN A 289 4.01 6.33 -29.25
N LEU A 290 5.34 6.37 -29.16
CA LEU A 290 6.17 5.18 -29.02
C LEU A 290 5.96 4.59 -27.62
N GLU A 291 5.61 3.31 -27.54
CA GLU A 291 5.49 2.63 -26.25
C GLU A 291 6.83 2.00 -25.83
N TYR A 292 7.31 2.40 -24.66
CA TYR A 292 8.55 1.91 -24.05
C TYR A 292 8.27 0.80 -23.03
N TYR A 293 8.85 -0.38 -23.28
CA TYR A 293 8.77 -1.56 -22.43
C TYR A 293 10.11 -1.83 -21.76
N ALA A 294 10.18 -1.63 -20.44
CA ALA A 294 11.38 -1.88 -19.65
C ALA A 294 11.12 -2.90 -18.54
N SER A 295 12.17 -3.64 -18.16
CA SER A 295 12.14 -4.51 -16.98
C SER A 295 12.22 -3.71 -15.67
N SER A 296 12.84 -2.52 -15.72
CA SER A 296 12.89 -1.56 -14.62
C SER A 296 12.18 -0.27 -15.03
N PRO A 297 11.26 0.27 -14.21
CA PRO A 297 10.63 1.56 -14.48
C PRO A 297 11.64 2.71 -14.48
N ASP A 298 12.76 2.55 -13.77
CA ASP A 298 13.85 3.53 -13.73
C ASP A 298 14.48 3.76 -15.12
N GLU A 299 14.72 2.67 -15.87
CA GLU A 299 15.29 2.73 -17.22
C GLU A 299 14.30 3.34 -18.22
N LYS A 300 13.01 3.03 -18.06
CA LYS A 300 11.93 3.61 -18.88
C LYS A 300 11.89 5.13 -18.71
N ALA A 301 11.81 5.60 -17.47
CA ALA A 301 11.72 7.03 -17.16
C ALA A 301 12.93 7.82 -17.66
N LEU A 302 14.13 7.23 -17.56
CA LEU A 302 15.35 7.84 -18.09
C LEU A 302 15.32 7.97 -19.61
N LEU A 303 14.85 6.93 -20.31
CA LEU A 303 14.79 6.94 -21.76
C LEU A 303 13.71 7.88 -22.29
N GLU A 304 12.56 7.95 -21.63
CA GLU A 304 11.48 8.90 -21.96
C GLU A 304 11.93 10.37 -21.76
N ALA A 305 12.67 10.63 -20.68
CA ALA A 305 13.28 11.94 -20.45
C ALA A 305 14.33 12.26 -21.52
N ALA A 306 15.17 11.32 -21.89
CA ALA A 306 16.18 11.54 -22.93
C ALA A 306 15.56 11.69 -24.33
N SER A 307 14.52 10.95 -24.66
CA SER A 307 13.84 11.00 -25.96
C SER A 307 13.04 12.29 -26.16
N SER A 308 12.51 12.88 -25.08
CA SER A 308 11.88 14.21 -25.13
C SER A 308 12.87 15.36 -25.36
N GLN A 309 14.15 15.19 -25.01
CA GLN A 309 15.21 16.20 -25.23
C GLN A 309 15.95 16.03 -26.56
N ALA A 310 16.19 14.78 -26.98
CA ALA A 310 17.07 14.49 -28.11
C ALA A 310 16.36 14.67 -29.45
N SER A 311 17.06 15.21 -30.44
CA SER A 311 16.61 15.18 -31.84
C SER A 311 16.32 13.73 -32.26
N TRP A 312 15.22 13.55 -32.99
CA TRP A 312 14.58 12.26 -33.35
C TRP A 312 15.56 11.16 -33.84
N GLU A 313 16.68 11.54 -34.45
CA GLU A 313 17.73 10.65 -34.96
C GLU A 313 18.52 9.87 -33.88
N TYR A 314 18.72 10.43 -32.68
CA TYR A 314 19.58 9.80 -31.67
C TYR A 314 18.86 8.72 -30.84
N ALA A 315 17.56 8.90 -30.58
CA ALA A 315 16.77 7.88 -29.88
C ALA A 315 16.60 6.61 -30.72
N HIS A 316 16.71 6.71 -32.05
CA HIS A 316 16.44 5.61 -32.98
C HIS A 316 17.69 4.94 -33.56
N THR A 317 18.88 5.55 -33.46
CA THR A 317 20.12 4.94 -33.97
C THR A 317 20.59 3.74 -33.14
N GLY A 318 20.06 3.57 -31.92
CA GLY A 318 20.22 2.35 -31.09
C GLY A 318 19.43 1.12 -31.57
N LEU A 319 18.55 1.26 -32.56
CA LEU A 319 17.55 0.22 -32.93
C LEU A 319 17.97 -0.73 -34.07
N LEU A 320 19.07 -0.48 -34.78
CA LEU A 320 19.32 -1.18 -36.05
C LEU A 320 19.87 -2.62 -35.94
N ASP A 321 20.17 -3.16 -34.75
CA ASP A 321 20.73 -4.53 -34.65
C ASP A 321 20.34 -5.27 -33.35
N GLN A 322 19.04 -5.44 -33.09
CA GLN A 322 18.56 -6.38 -32.05
C GLN A 322 18.28 -7.80 -32.58
N SER A 323 18.31 -8.03 -33.91
CA SER A 323 18.03 -9.36 -34.50
C SER A 323 19.26 -10.27 -34.56
N LYS A 324 20.48 -9.72 -34.42
CA LYS A 324 21.71 -10.49 -34.26
C LYS A 324 22.24 -10.23 -32.85
N ARG A 325 22.64 -11.28 -32.13
CA ARG A 325 23.35 -11.17 -30.83
C ARG A 325 24.75 -10.53 -30.95
N ASN A 326 24.98 -9.72 -31.97
CA ASN A 326 26.20 -8.98 -32.25
C ASN A 326 25.83 -7.51 -32.40
N TYR A 327 26.29 -6.68 -31.46
CA TYR A 327 26.05 -5.24 -31.45
C TYR A 327 26.82 -4.56 -32.59
N THR A 328 26.20 -4.34 -33.75
CA THR A 328 26.85 -3.60 -34.85
C THR A 328 26.14 -2.27 -35.10
N PHE A 329 26.71 -1.18 -34.57
CA PHE A 329 26.20 0.18 -34.80
C PHE A 329 26.65 0.69 -36.18
N LYS A 330 25.70 1.09 -37.03
CA LYS A 330 25.95 1.48 -38.43
C LYS A 330 26.42 2.92 -38.63
N TYR A 331 26.28 3.77 -37.62
CA TYR A 331 26.78 5.14 -37.60
C TYR A 331 27.29 5.50 -36.20
N CYS A 332 28.57 5.26 -35.96
CA CYS A 332 29.25 5.76 -34.77
C CYS A 332 30.10 6.98 -35.17
N PRO A 333 29.86 8.18 -34.61
CA PRO A 333 30.79 9.29 -34.77
C PRO A 333 32.17 8.88 -34.26
N LYS A 334 33.25 9.32 -34.93
CA LYS A 334 34.63 8.90 -34.62
C LYS A 334 35.03 9.10 -33.15
N SER A 335 34.37 10.01 -32.44
CA SER A 335 34.55 10.27 -31.00
C SER A 335 34.09 9.14 -30.06
N LEU A 336 33.21 8.25 -30.52
CA LEU A 336 32.65 7.14 -29.70
C LEU A 336 33.30 5.77 -29.97
N LEU A 337 34.24 5.67 -30.92
CA LEU A 337 34.99 4.43 -31.20
C LEU A 337 35.73 3.84 -29.98
N PRO A 338 36.34 4.64 -29.07
CA PRO A 338 36.98 4.10 -27.87
C PRO A 338 36.00 3.39 -26.92
N PHE A 339 34.76 3.89 -26.83
CA PHE A 339 33.71 3.37 -25.96
C PHE A 339 33.10 2.08 -26.50
N LEU A 340 32.94 1.97 -27.82
CA LEU A 340 32.53 0.73 -28.49
C LEU A 340 33.55 -0.39 -28.30
N ASN A 341 34.85 -0.10 -28.39
CA ASN A 341 35.90 -1.08 -28.11
C ASN A 341 35.83 -1.59 -26.66
N MET A 342 35.45 -0.73 -25.70
CA MET A 342 35.29 -1.15 -24.30
C MET A 342 34.02 -2.01 -24.08
N LEU A 343 32.91 -1.70 -24.75
CA LEU A 343 31.67 -2.50 -24.74
C LEU A 343 31.87 -3.92 -25.29
N PHE A 344 32.62 -4.05 -26.40
CA PHE A 344 33.00 -5.34 -26.97
C PHE A 344 33.91 -6.16 -26.06
N TYR A 345 34.81 -5.50 -25.32
CA TYR A 345 35.80 -6.19 -24.49
C TYR A 345 35.24 -6.70 -23.14
N TYR A 346 34.29 -5.98 -22.53
CA TYR A 346 33.84 -6.29 -21.16
C TYR A 346 32.49 -7.02 -21.06
N GLN A 347 31.75 -7.20 -22.17
CA GLN A 347 30.42 -7.85 -22.20
C GLN A 347 29.43 -7.34 -21.11
N SER A 348 29.69 -6.16 -20.53
CA SER A 348 29.04 -5.72 -19.29
C SER A 348 28.71 -4.22 -19.37
N VAL A 349 27.45 -3.91 -19.69
CA VAL A 349 26.89 -2.53 -19.74
C VAL A 349 27.20 -1.73 -18.46
N LYS A 350 27.28 -2.40 -17.31
CA LYS A 350 27.64 -1.81 -16.01
C LYS A 350 29.04 -1.17 -15.96
N VAL A 351 30.00 -1.69 -16.72
CA VAL A 351 31.38 -1.18 -16.72
C VAL A 351 31.45 0.13 -17.50
N VAL A 352 30.78 0.18 -18.65
CA VAL A 352 30.70 1.39 -19.49
C VAL A 352 29.89 2.48 -18.79
N PHE A 353 28.79 2.12 -18.12
CA PHE A 353 28.04 3.06 -17.27
C PHE A 353 28.96 3.69 -16.20
N ARG A 354 29.77 2.89 -15.51
CA ARG A 354 30.70 3.38 -14.49
C ARG A 354 31.82 4.25 -15.05
N TYR A 355 32.20 4.03 -16.31
CA TYR A 355 33.26 4.77 -16.98
C TYR A 355 32.77 6.12 -17.53
N VAL A 356 31.58 6.15 -18.16
CA VAL A 356 30.96 7.37 -18.68
C VAL A 356 30.60 8.36 -17.56
N PHE A 357 30.06 7.85 -16.44
CA PHE A 357 29.80 8.67 -15.25
C PHE A 357 31.08 9.25 -14.63
N ARG A 358 32.20 8.53 -14.78
CA ARG A 358 33.50 8.95 -14.26
C ARG A 358 34.19 10.00 -15.15
N LEU A 359 33.94 9.98 -16.46
CA LEU A 359 34.52 10.93 -17.42
C LEU A 359 33.77 12.26 -17.49
N SER A 360 32.44 12.25 -17.36
CA SER A 360 31.61 13.46 -17.56
C SER A 360 31.28 14.22 -16.26
N GLN A 361 31.98 13.90 -15.15
CA GLN A 361 31.66 14.39 -13.78
C GLN A 361 30.15 14.36 -13.47
N ILE A 362 29.45 13.29 -13.85
CA ILE A 362 28.03 13.14 -13.57
C ILE A 362 27.88 12.68 -12.13
N VAL A 363 27.33 13.54 -11.28
CA VAL A 363 27.32 13.32 -9.83
C VAL A 363 26.03 12.65 -9.39
N ARG A 364 24.88 12.93 -10.04
CA ARG A 364 23.58 12.52 -9.50
C ARG A 364 22.48 12.48 -10.57
N ILE A 365 21.68 11.42 -10.56
CA ILE A 365 20.39 11.33 -11.26
C ILE A 365 19.32 11.11 -10.20
N VAL A 366 18.22 11.85 -10.29
CA VAL A 366 17.09 11.77 -9.37
C VAL A 366 15.85 11.36 -10.14
N LEU A 367 15.43 10.12 -9.89
CA LEU A 367 14.14 9.59 -10.33
C LEU A 367 13.19 9.58 -9.14
N ILE A 368 11.94 9.97 -9.38
CA ILE A 368 10.90 9.95 -8.37
C ILE A 368 9.74 9.06 -8.81
N PHE A 369 9.06 8.48 -7.83
CA PHE A 369 7.78 7.83 -8.09
C PHE A 369 6.71 8.89 -8.32
N ARG A 370 5.89 8.70 -9.34
CA ARG A 370 4.66 9.47 -9.48
C ARG A 370 3.69 9.06 -8.36
N LEU A 371 3.13 10.04 -7.67
CA LEU A 371 2.10 9.81 -6.65
C LEU A 371 0.74 9.73 -7.32
N GLN A 372 -0.19 8.98 -6.72
CA GLN A 372 -1.59 9.07 -7.14
C GLN A 372 -2.15 10.46 -6.85
N ASP A 373 -3.22 10.81 -7.56
CA ASP A 373 -3.91 12.08 -7.38
C ASP A 373 -4.37 12.29 -5.94
N LYS A 374 -4.20 13.51 -5.45
CA LYS A 374 -4.65 13.98 -4.13
C LYS A 374 -4.12 13.19 -2.93
N VAL A 375 -3.05 12.41 -3.08
CA VAL A 375 -2.49 11.61 -1.98
C VAL A 375 -2.03 12.48 -0.82
N GLN A 376 -1.38 13.61 -1.13
CA GLN A 376 -0.88 14.53 -0.11
C GLN A 376 -2.03 15.14 0.71
N GLU A 377 -3.03 15.67 0.02
CA GLU A 377 -4.24 16.27 0.60
C GLU A 377 -5.01 15.24 1.44
N THR A 378 -5.07 13.99 0.97
CA THR A 378 -5.72 12.90 1.70
C THR A 378 -4.97 12.57 2.99
N ILE A 379 -3.65 12.45 2.96
CA ILE A 379 -2.84 12.19 4.17
C ILE A 379 -2.95 13.34 5.16
N GLU A 380 -2.97 14.58 4.69
CA GLU A 380 -3.18 15.77 5.52
C GLU A 380 -4.57 15.77 6.15
N ALA A 381 -5.63 15.47 5.39
CA ALA A 381 -6.99 15.36 5.91
C ALA A 381 -7.12 14.24 6.97
N LEU A 382 -6.51 13.07 6.74
CA LEU A 382 -6.46 11.99 7.72
C LEU A 382 -5.74 12.43 9.01
N ARG A 383 -4.62 13.15 8.89
CA ARG A 383 -3.88 13.68 10.03
C ARG A 383 -4.70 14.70 10.82
N LEU A 384 -5.42 15.60 10.15
CA LEU A 384 -6.34 16.56 10.77
C LEU A 384 -7.51 15.88 11.50
N ALA A 385 -7.98 14.75 10.98
CA ALA A 385 -8.97 13.89 11.63
C ALA A 385 -8.40 13.10 12.84
N GLY A 386 -7.12 13.26 13.17
CA GLY A 386 -6.45 12.56 14.27
C GLY A 386 -6.03 11.13 13.92
N ILE A 387 -6.09 10.74 12.65
CA ILE A 387 -5.73 9.40 12.18
C ILE A 387 -4.23 9.32 11.92
N LYS A 388 -3.57 8.34 12.54
CA LYS A 388 -2.12 8.11 12.36
C LYS A 388 -1.87 7.20 11.17
N VAL A 389 -1.16 7.72 10.18
CA VAL A 389 -0.80 6.96 8.97
C VAL A 389 0.55 6.28 9.18
N TRP A 390 0.62 5.00 8.83
CA TRP A 390 1.83 4.19 8.85
C TRP A 390 2.07 3.63 7.44
N VAL A 391 3.24 3.89 6.89
CA VAL A 391 3.61 3.42 5.55
C VAL A 391 4.46 2.16 5.69
N LEU A 392 4.02 1.05 5.08
CA LEU A 392 4.70 -0.24 5.15
C LEU A 392 5.24 -0.63 3.78
N THR A 393 6.54 -0.46 3.52
CA THR A 393 7.17 -0.74 2.22
C THR A 393 8.26 -1.83 2.29
N GLY A 394 8.43 -2.53 1.17
CA GLY A 394 9.55 -3.44 0.93
C GLY A 394 10.82 -2.73 0.44
N ASP A 395 10.74 -1.43 0.13
CA ASP A 395 11.83 -0.69 -0.49
C ASP A 395 13.02 -0.45 0.43
N LYS A 396 14.11 0.00 -0.18
CA LYS A 396 15.26 0.55 0.52
C LYS A 396 14.85 1.78 1.31
N HIS A 397 15.58 2.01 2.41
CA HIS A 397 15.37 3.12 3.32
C HIS A 397 15.29 4.48 2.61
N GLU A 398 16.27 4.82 1.77
CA GLU A 398 16.34 6.11 1.05
C GLU A 398 15.10 6.38 0.18
N THR A 399 14.70 5.39 -0.62
CA THR A 399 13.52 5.49 -1.48
C THR A 399 12.24 5.66 -0.67
N ALA A 400 12.12 4.93 0.44
CA ALA A 400 10.96 4.97 1.32
C ALA A 400 10.79 6.34 2.00
N VAL A 401 11.90 6.93 2.46
CA VAL A 401 11.92 8.27 3.08
C VAL A 401 11.60 9.34 2.04
N SER A 402 12.19 9.25 0.83
CA SER A 402 11.92 10.18 -0.26
C SER A 402 10.43 10.22 -0.64
N VAL A 403 9.80 9.06 -0.79
CA VAL A 403 8.36 8.98 -1.09
C VAL A 403 7.52 9.50 0.08
N SER A 404 7.90 9.21 1.33
CA SER A 404 7.18 9.73 2.51
C SER A 404 7.22 11.25 2.62
N LEU A 405 8.34 11.88 2.25
CA LEU A 405 8.45 13.34 2.19
C LEU A 405 7.63 13.90 1.03
N SER A 406 7.61 13.22 -0.11
CA SER A 406 6.89 13.67 -1.30
C SER A 406 5.37 13.63 -1.13
N CYS A 407 4.84 12.65 -0.38
CA CYS A 407 3.41 12.52 -0.14
C CYS A 407 2.90 13.24 1.12
N GLY A 408 3.72 14.06 1.79
CA GLY A 408 3.35 14.76 3.02
C GLY A 408 3.20 13.85 4.27
N HIS A 409 3.55 12.56 4.15
CA HIS A 409 3.60 11.63 5.29
C HIS A 409 4.65 12.06 6.32
N PHE A 410 5.81 12.54 5.86
CA PHE A 410 6.75 13.30 6.69
C PHE A 410 6.77 14.76 6.24
N HIS A 411 6.67 15.67 7.19
CA HIS A 411 6.85 17.09 6.93
C HIS A 411 8.32 17.46 7.06
N ARG A 412 8.78 18.46 6.30
CA ARG A 412 10.20 18.90 6.34
C ARG A 412 10.63 19.46 7.70
N THR A 413 9.67 19.90 8.51
CA THR A 413 9.89 20.41 9.87
C THR A 413 9.83 19.33 10.96
N MET A 414 9.49 18.08 10.59
CA MET A 414 9.45 16.98 11.55
C MET A 414 10.85 16.50 11.89
N ASN A 415 11.07 16.13 13.14
CA ASN A 415 12.26 15.43 13.56
C ASN A 415 12.14 13.94 13.22
N ILE A 416 12.95 13.47 12.28
CA ILE A 416 12.93 12.07 11.83
C ILE A 416 13.84 11.24 12.73
N LEU A 417 13.23 10.30 13.44
CA LEU A 417 13.87 9.34 14.31
C LEU A 417 14.11 8.03 13.56
N GLU A 418 15.25 7.41 13.79
CA GLU A 418 15.67 6.22 13.05
C GLU A 418 15.96 5.04 13.97
N LEU A 419 15.39 3.89 13.62
CA LEU A 419 15.64 2.58 14.22
C LEU A 419 15.97 1.58 13.10
N VAL A 420 17.20 1.63 12.59
CA VAL A 420 17.61 0.94 11.37
C VAL A 420 18.90 0.14 11.63
N GLN A 421 19.08 -1.00 10.95
CA GLN A 421 20.31 -1.80 10.94
C GLN A 421 20.72 -2.47 12.28
N HIS A 422 19.83 -2.60 13.25
CA HIS A 422 20.15 -3.29 14.50
C HIS A 422 20.30 -4.81 14.31
N LYS A 423 21.30 -5.38 14.98
CA LYS A 423 21.64 -6.81 14.92
C LYS A 423 21.41 -7.57 16.22
N SER A 424 21.28 -6.87 17.34
CA SER A 424 21.16 -7.44 18.69
C SER A 424 20.00 -6.78 19.43
N ASP A 425 19.35 -7.54 20.31
CA ASP A 425 18.23 -7.07 21.12
C ASP A 425 18.66 -5.94 22.07
N ASN A 426 19.84 -6.06 22.70
CA ASN A 426 20.35 -5.05 23.64
C ASN A 426 20.54 -3.67 23.00
N THR A 427 21.11 -3.62 21.79
CA THR A 427 21.32 -2.35 21.08
C THR A 427 20.02 -1.76 20.58
N CYS A 428 19.06 -2.60 20.20
CA CYS A 428 17.70 -2.16 19.84
C CYS A 428 16.99 -1.54 21.07
N ALA A 429 17.08 -2.18 22.24
CA ALA A 429 16.48 -1.69 23.48
C ALA A 429 17.06 -0.34 23.93
N GLU A 430 18.37 -0.19 23.85
CA GLU A 430 19.05 1.05 24.21
C GLU A 430 18.66 2.19 23.28
N GLN A 431 18.63 1.95 21.96
CA GLN A 431 18.16 2.92 20.99
C GLN A 431 16.70 3.32 21.24
N LEU A 432 15.81 2.36 21.50
CA LEU A 432 14.41 2.66 21.82
C LEU A 432 14.25 3.55 23.06
N ARG A 433 15.05 3.30 24.12
CA ARG A 433 15.04 4.15 25.31
C ARG A 433 15.57 5.55 25.03
N GLN A 434 16.59 5.68 24.18
CA GLN A 434 17.10 6.98 23.76
C GLN A 434 16.07 7.74 22.93
N LEU A 435 15.39 7.07 21.99
CA LEU A 435 14.33 7.67 21.19
C LEU A 435 13.16 8.14 22.06
N ALA A 436 12.73 7.32 23.03
CA ALA A 436 11.68 7.71 23.97
C ALA A 436 12.04 8.96 24.80
N ARG A 437 13.31 9.07 25.24
CA ARG A 437 13.80 10.28 25.92
C ARG A 437 13.78 11.50 25.02
N ARG A 438 14.29 11.39 23.79
CA ARG A 438 14.29 12.51 22.83
C ARG A 438 12.89 13.04 22.54
N ILE A 439 11.92 12.13 22.40
CA ILE A 439 10.51 12.54 22.18
C ILE A 439 9.95 13.28 23.40
N ASN A 440 10.37 12.90 24.61
CA ASN A 440 9.95 13.57 25.83
C ASN A 440 10.64 14.92 26.03
N ASP A 441 11.90 15.05 25.61
CA ASP A 441 12.62 16.31 25.73
C ASP A 441 12.06 17.36 24.74
N ASP A 442 11.68 16.94 23.53
CA ASP A 442 11.23 17.82 22.44
C ASP A 442 9.71 17.78 22.20
N HIS A 443 8.89 17.90 23.26
CA HIS A 443 7.42 17.78 23.17
C HIS A 443 6.72 18.73 22.17
N VAL A 444 7.37 19.83 21.78
CA VAL A 444 6.82 20.83 20.83
C VAL A 444 6.94 20.36 19.38
N ILE A 445 7.93 19.53 19.06
CA ILE A 445 8.24 19.14 17.68
C ILE A 445 7.51 17.84 17.34
N GLN A 446 6.90 17.80 16.15
CA GLN A 446 6.33 16.56 15.63
C GLN A 446 7.43 15.59 15.20
N HIS A 447 7.32 14.34 15.67
CA HIS A 447 8.30 13.30 15.39
C HIS A 447 7.78 12.31 14.34
N GLY A 448 8.64 11.96 13.40
CA GLY A 448 8.46 10.81 12.48
C GLY A 448 9.39 9.67 12.88
N LEU A 449 8.97 8.41 12.71
CA LEU A 449 9.82 7.25 12.97
C LEU A 449 10.07 6.44 11.71
N VAL A 450 11.32 6.06 11.44
CA VAL A 450 11.71 5.14 10.38
C VAL A 450 12.29 3.86 10.97
N VAL A 451 11.75 2.71 10.57
CA VAL A 451 12.16 1.39 11.08
C VAL A 451 12.44 0.45 9.91
N ASP A 452 13.52 -0.34 9.97
CA ASP A 452 13.71 -1.44 9.01
C ASP A 452 13.11 -2.77 9.50
N GLY A 453 12.75 -3.65 8.57
CA GLY A 453 12.13 -4.93 8.90
C GLY A 453 12.95 -5.81 9.85
N LYS A 454 14.28 -5.68 9.87
CA LYS A 454 15.14 -6.40 10.82
C LYS A 454 15.00 -5.86 12.23
N SER A 455 15.18 -4.55 12.43
CA SER A 455 15.08 -3.94 13.77
C SER A 455 13.66 -4.03 14.31
N LEU A 456 12.64 -3.92 13.44
CA LEU A 456 11.24 -4.13 13.79
C LEU A 456 10.98 -5.52 14.37
N SER A 457 11.61 -6.56 13.80
CA SER A 457 11.43 -7.93 14.27
C SER A 457 12.02 -8.15 15.66
N LEU A 458 13.12 -7.47 15.99
CA LEU A 458 13.74 -7.49 17.32
C LEU A 458 12.88 -6.70 18.32
N ALA A 459 12.47 -5.49 17.92
CA ALA A 459 11.64 -4.60 18.74
C ALA A 459 10.31 -5.25 19.15
N LEU A 460 9.60 -5.87 18.21
CA LEU A 460 8.32 -6.54 18.47
C LEU A 460 8.45 -7.85 19.27
N ARG A 461 9.64 -8.45 19.35
CA ARG A 461 9.82 -9.73 20.04
C ARG A 461 10.04 -9.55 21.54
N GLU A 462 10.96 -8.67 21.93
CA GLU A 462 11.41 -8.53 23.33
C GLU A 462 11.00 -7.17 23.95
N HIS A 463 10.72 -6.15 23.12
CA HIS A 463 10.56 -4.75 23.55
C HIS A 463 9.28 -4.09 23.02
N GLU A 464 8.24 -4.89 22.81
CA GLU A 464 6.99 -4.46 22.17
C GLU A 464 6.36 -3.25 22.86
N LYS A 465 6.31 -3.23 24.21
CA LYS A 465 5.72 -2.12 24.97
C LYS A 465 6.46 -0.79 24.74
N LEU A 466 7.79 -0.80 24.81
CA LEU A 466 8.64 0.38 24.60
C LEU A 466 8.55 0.86 23.15
N PHE A 467 8.58 -0.06 22.19
CA PHE A 467 8.42 0.28 20.79
C PHE A 467 7.08 0.97 20.51
N MET A 468 6.00 0.47 21.11
CA MET A 468 4.67 1.04 20.93
C MET A 468 4.51 2.40 21.61
N GLU A 469 5.19 2.65 22.73
CA GLU A 469 5.23 3.97 23.35
C GLU A 469 5.86 5.01 22.41
N VAL A 470 7.02 4.69 21.83
CA VAL A 470 7.68 5.54 20.82
C VAL A 470 6.75 5.78 19.62
N CYS A 471 6.18 4.71 19.05
CA CYS A 471 5.28 4.80 17.90
C CYS A 471 4.00 5.61 18.17
N ARG A 472 3.47 5.56 19.41
CA ARG A 472 2.31 6.36 19.80
C ARG A 472 2.63 7.85 19.89
N ASN A 473 3.84 8.20 20.27
CA ASN A 473 4.23 9.62 20.37
C ASN A 473 4.71 10.18 19.02
N CYS A 474 5.04 9.32 18.06
CA CYS A 474 5.28 9.74 16.68
C CYS A 474 3.97 10.03 15.92
N SER A 475 3.98 11.08 15.10
CA SER A 475 2.85 11.47 14.24
C SER A 475 2.74 10.62 12.97
N ALA A 476 3.87 10.07 12.52
CA ALA A 476 3.99 9.29 11.29
C ALA A 476 5.05 8.19 11.48
N VAL A 477 4.80 7.00 10.93
CA VAL A 477 5.73 5.85 11.05
C VAL A 477 5.94 5.20 9.69
N LEU A 478 7.20 5.04 9.30
CA LEU A 478 7.61 4.40 8.06
C LEU A 478 8.37 3.11 8.36
N CYS A 479 7.84 1.98 7.89
CA CYS A 479 8.54 0.70 7.94
C CYS A 479 9.08 0.34 6.55
N CYS A 480 10.40 0.20 6.42
CA CYS A 480 11.09 -0.14 5.17
C CYS A 480 11.67 -1.55 5.20
N ARG A 481 12.05 -2.09 4.02
CA ARG A 481 12.60 -3.46 3.86
C ARG A 481 11.72 -4.55 4.50
N MET A 482 10.41 -4.36 4.49
CA MET A 482 9.46 -5.27 5.13
C MET A 482 9.14 -6.47 4.23
N ALA A 483 9.28 -7.69 4.76
CA ALA A 483 8.74 -8.88 4.12
C ALA A 483 7.20 -8.91 4.21
N PRO A 484 6.48 -9.54 3.27
CA PRO A 484 5.01 -9.60 3.31
C PRO A 484 4.43 -10.16 4.61
N LEU A 485 5.10 -11.16 5.20
CA LEU A 485 4.73 -11.72 6.50
C LEU A 485 4.91 -10.73 7.65
N GLN A 486 5.96 -9.89 7.61
CA GLN A 486 6.18 -8.85 8.62
C GLN A 486 5.11 -7.77 8.53
N LYS A 487 4.74 -7.33 7.32
CA LYS A 487 3.59 -6.41 7.13
C LYS A 487 2.32 -6.96 7.76
N ALA A 488 2.04 -8.24 7.52
CA ALA A 488 0.86 -8.88 8.09
C ALA A 488 0.96 -9.15 9.59
N LYS A 489 2.18 -9.28 10.15
CA LYS A 489 2.42 -9.43 11.59
C LYS A 489 2.18 -8.10 12.32
N VAL A 490 2.71 -6.99 11.79
CA VAL A 490 2.49 -5.64 12.33
C VAL A 490 1.00 -5.29 12.35
N SER A 491 0.27 -5.66 11.29
CA SER A 491 -1.18 -5.46 11.24
C SER A 491 -1.97 -6.35 12.21
N ARG A 492 -1.42 -7.50 12.65
CA ARG A 492 -2.10 -8.54 13.43
C ARG A 492 -1.78 -8.51 14.91
N ASP A 493 -0.50 -8.58 15.23
CA ASP A 493 0.03 -8.74 16.59
C ASP A 493 0.11 -7.37 17.25
N LYS A 494 -1.00 -6.63 17.24
CA LYS A 494 -1.09 -5.38 17.96
C LYS A 494 -1.21 -5.70 19.46
N PRO A 495 -0.40 -5.09 20.32
CA PRO A 495 -0.58 -5.18 21.78
C PRO A 495 -1.70 -4.26 22.28
N VAL A 496 -2.38 -3.52 21.37
CA VAL A 496 -3.42 -2.57 21.71
C VAL A 496 -4.66 -2.84 20.85
N LYS A 497 -5.82 -2.92 21.50
CA LYS A 497 -7.16 -2.95 20.88
C LYS A 497 -7.47 -1.65 20.16
N ILE A 498 -6.69 -1.30 19.13
CA ILE A 498 -6.90 -0.11 18.32
C ILE A 498 -7.43 -0.53 16.95
N ARG A 499 -8.48 0.16 16.53
CA ARG A 499 -9.12 -0.06 15.23
C ARG A 499 -8.24 0.49 14.13
N THR A 500 -8.08 -0.31 13.09
CA THR A 500 -7.12 -0.02 12.05
C THR A 500 -7.66 -0.42 10.70
N CYS A 501 -7.41 0.46 9.75
CA CYS A 501 -7.63 0.26 8.34
C CYS A 501 -6.30 -0.08 7.66
N CYS A 502 -6.27 -1.16 6.88
CA CYS A 502 -5.16 -1.47 5.99
C CYS A 502 -5.56 -1.17 4.54
N LEU A 503 -4.83 -0.29 3.88
CA LEU A 503 -4.98 0.04 2.47
C LEU A 503 -3.95 -0.72 1.66
N ARG A 504 -4.41 -1.42 0.63
CA ARG A 504 -3.53 -2.12 -0.30
C ARG A 504 -4.14 -2.27 -1.68
N GLU A 505 -3.33 -2.04 -2.70
CA GLU A 505 -3.67 -2.40 -4.07
C GLU A 505 -3.93 -3.91 -4.21
N ARG A 506 -5.12 -4.29 -4.68
CA ARG A 506 -5.50 -5.69 -4.93
C ARG A 506 -5.49 -6.02 -6.43
N LYS A 507 -5.73 -5.01 -7.26
CA LYS A 507 -5.63 -4.98 -8.73
C LYS A 507 -5.14 -3.57 -9.12
N PRO A 508 -4.54 -3.38 -10.31
CA PRO A 508 -4.16 -2.05 -10.80
C PRO A 508 -5.29 -1.05 -10.57
N TYR A 509 -5.00 0.06 -9.90
CA TYR A 509 -5.95 1.15 -9.61
C TYR A 509 -7.12 0.79 -8.69
N LEU A 510 -7.07 -0.35 -8.00
CA LEU A 510 -8.10 -0.78 -7.05
C LEU A 510 -7.52 -0.95 -5.65
N VAL A 511 -7.73 0.07 -4.81
CA VAL A 511 -7.34 0.06 -3.40
C VAL A 511 -8.38 -0.71 -2.59
N GLY A 512 -7.96 -1.83 -2.00
CA GLY A 512 -8.77 -2.57 -1.04
C GLY A 512 -8.65 -1.97 0.35
N ILE A 513 -9.78 -1.61 0.94
CA ILE A 513 -9.88 -1.30 2.37
C ILE A 513 -10.06 -2.60 3.14
N LEU A 514 -9.09 -2.95 3.99
CA LEU A 514 -9.10 -4.15 4.81
C LEU A 514 -9.09 -3.75 6.28
N PHE A 515 -10.21 -3.93 6.96
CA PHE A 515 -10.30 -3.81 8.41
C PHE A 515 -9.66 -5.00 9.11
N TRP A 516 -8.83 -4.77 10.12
CA TRP A 516 -8.42 -5.82 11.06
C TRP A 516 -8.93 -5.48 12.45
N GLN A 517 -9.93 -6.25 12.87
CA GLN A 517 -10.50 -6.26 14.21
C GLN A 517 -10.18 -7.64 14.78
N VAL A 518 -9.48 -7.68 15.92
CA VAL A 518 -9.33 -8.89 16.73
C VAL A 518 -10.09 -8.66 18.02
#